data_AF-A0A4T0UXI1-F1
#
_entry.id   AF-A0A4T0UXI1-F1
#
_cell.length_a   1.000
_cell.length_b   1.000
_cell.length_c   1.000
_cell.angle_alpha   90.00
_cell.angle_beta   90.00
_cell.angle_gamma   90.00
#
_symmetry.space_group_name_H-M   'P 1'
#
loop_
_entity.id
_entity.type
_entity.pdbx_description
1 polymer ?
#
loop_
_entity_poly.entity_id
_entity_poly.type
_entity_poly.pdbx_seq_one_letter_code
_entity_poly.pdbx_strand_id
1 'polypeptide(L)'
;MTQLTFRDTRDYVAIDVDKGIDHRTGKLVHADAEAPKGYERLAKCKFCKHYQAEDANNGCCTAASPTFAAYGDMIAITCEDFTAVH
;
A
#
# COMPACT_ATOMS: atom_id res chain seq x y z
N MET A 1 -6.68 -5.75 -13.56
CA MET A 1 -5.79 -4.91 -12.74
C MET A 1 -6.67 -4.14 -11.78
N THR A 2 -6.53 -4.38 -10.48
CA THR A 2 -7.29 -3.64 -9.46
C THR A 2 -6.89 -2.17 -9.54
N GLN A 3 -7.88 -1.29 -9.60
CA GLN A 3 -7.68 0.16 -9.65
C GLN A 3 -6.97 0.60 -8.36
N LEU A 4 -5.86 1.35 -8.46
CA LEU A 4 -5.16 1.91 -7.31
C LEU A 4 -5.89 3.15 -6.79
N THR A 5 -5.87 3.35 -5.48
CA THR A 5 -6.22 4.64 -4.85
C THR A 5 -4.98 5.49 -4.64
N PHE A 6 -5.13 6.79 -4.38
CA PHE A 6 -3.97 7.67 -4.13
C PHE A 6 -3.06 7.12 -3.04
N ARG A 7 -3.61 6.66 -1.92
CA ARG A 7 -2.82 6.09 -0.81
C ARG A 7 -2.06 4.80 -1.16
N ASP A 8 -2.36 4.19 -2.30
CA ASP A 8 -1.64 3.02 -2.82
C ASP A 8 -0.48 3.41 -3.76
N THR A 9 -0.19 4.70 -3.91
CA THR A 9 0.83 5.20 -4.83
C THR A 9 1.96 5.94 -4.12
N ARG A 10 3.16 5.93 -4.73
CA ARG A 10 4.33 6.69 -4.26
C ARG A 10 4.18 8.19 -4.47
N ASP A 11 3.25 8.57 -5.34
CA ASP A 11 2.96 9.95 -5.68
C ASP A 11 1.99 10.61 -4.68
N TYR A 12 1.58 9.91 -3.62
CA TYR A 12 0.73 10.45 -2.56
C TYR A 12 1.52 10.65 -1.27
N VAL A 13 1.40 11.85 -0.70
CA VAL A 13 1.96 12.19 0.61
C VAL A 13 0.81 12.41 1.58
N ALA A 14 0.68 11.53 2.58
CA ALA A 14 -0.37 11.63 3.58
C ALA A 14 -0.21 12.91 4.43
N ILE A 15 -1.32 13.63 4.66
CA ILE A 15 -1.39 14.73 5.64
C ILE A 15 -2.10 14.24 6.90
N ASP A 16 -3.24 13.59 6.73
CA ASP A 16 -4.03 13.00 7.80
C ASP A 16 -4.67 11.68 7.36
N VAL A 17 -5.64 11.19 8.13
CA VAL A 17 -6.30 9.91 7.88
C VAL A 17 -7.17 9.87 6.61
N ASP A 18 -7.61 11.03 6.10
CA ASP A 18 -8.55 11.15 4.99
C ASP A 18 -7.90 11.76 3.74
N LYS A 19 -6.96 12.69 3.89
CA LYS A 19 -6.39 13.45 2.77
C LYS A 19 -4.88 13.57 2.81
N GLY A 20 -4.34 13.84 1.63
CA GLY A 20 -2.92 14.09 1.40
C GLY A 20 -2.71 14.97 0.19
N ILE A 21 -1.44 15.08 -0.23
CA ILE A 21 -1.03 15.83 -1.40
C ILE A 21 -0.65 14.85 -2.51
N ASP A 22 -1.20 15.08 -3.70
CA ASP A 22 -0.64 14.51 -4.93
C ASP A 22 0.68 15.22 -5.23
N HIS A 23 1.79 14.50 -5.11
CA HIS A 23 3.14 15.02 -5.28
C HIS A 23 3.44 15.45 -6.72
N ARG A 24 2.68 14.97 -7.73
CA ARG A 24 2.85 15.41 -9.13
C ARG A 24 2.18 16.75 -9.41
N THR A 25 1.05 17.03 -8.76
CA THR A 25 0.23 18.23 -9.06
C THR A 25 0.22 19.27 -7.94
N GLY A 26 0.65 18.91 -6.74
CA GLY A 26 0.59 19.75 -5.54
C GLY A 26 -0.83 19.93 -4.99
N LYS A 27 -1.83 19.21 -5.51
CA LYS A 27 -3.23 19.36 -5.09
C LYS A 27 -3.54 18.48 -3.88
N LEU A 28 -4.47 18.95 -3.05
CA LEU A 28 -5.09 18.13 -2.01
C LEU A 28 -6.01 17.09 -2.66
N VAL A 29 -5.87 15.83 -2.23
CA VAL A 29 -6.65 14.69 -2.72
C VAL A 29 -7.07 13.79 -1.56
N HIS A 30 -8.22 13.14 -1.70
CA HIS A 30 -8.67 12.11 -0.75
C HIS A 30 -7.82 10.84 -0.91
N ALA A 31 -7.47 10.20 0.20
CA ALA A 31 -6.63 9.01 0.27
C ALA A 31 -7.24 7.85 -0.54
N ASP A 32 -8.56 7.69 -0.46
CA ASP A 32 -9.31 6.60 -1.07
C ASP A 32 -9.86 6.95 -2.47
N ALA A 33 -9.56 8.15 -2.99
CA ALA A 33 -9.88 8.48 -4.38
C ALA A 33 -9.01 7.67 -5.35
N GLU A 34 -9.56 7.39 -6.52
CA GLU A 34 -8.86 6.69 -7.60
C GLU A 34 -7.60 7.45 -8.02
N ALA A 35 -6.46 6.75 -8.03
CA ALA A 35 -5.21 7.28 -8.54
C ALA A 35 -5.24 7.33 -10.07
N PRO A 36 -4.70 8.39 -10.71
CA PRO A 36 -4.60 8.44 -12.16
C PRO A 36 -3.74 7.30 -12.73
N LYS A 37 -3.96 6.99 -14.01
CA LYS A 37 -3.16 5.97 -14.71
C LYS A 37 -1.68 6.37 -14.77
N GLY A 38 -0.78 5.40 -14.62
CA GLY A 38 0.67 5.62 -14.67
C GLY A 38 1.30 6.14 -13.36
N TYR A 39 0.53 6.14 -12.27
CA TYR A 39 1.05 6.34 -10.93
C TYR A 39 1.79 5.09 -10.44
N GLU A 40 2.87 5.29 -9.68
CA GLU A 40 3.71 4.18 -9.24
C GLU A 40 3.16 3.58 -7.96
N ARG A 41 2.98 2.26 -7.92
CA ARG A 41 2.48 1.55 -6.73
C ARG A 41 3.44 1.70 -5.55
N LEU A 42 2.94 2.15 -4.41
CA LEU A 42 3.67 2.14 -3.14
C LEU A 42 3.80 0.72 -2.61
N ALA A 43 4.99 0.33 -2.16
CA ALA A 43 5.19 -0.96 -1.50
C ALA A 43 4.32 -1.03 -0.24
N LYS A 44 3.39 -1.98 -0.22
CA LYS A 44 2.52 -2.29 0.94
C LYS A 44 2.41 -3.80 1.11
N CYS A 45 2.12 -4.27 2.33
CA CYS A 45 1.96 -5.70 2.60
C CYS A 45 0.95 -6.37 1.67
N LYS A 46 -0.21 -5.75 1.38
CA LYS A 46 -1.22 -6.28 0.45
C LYS A 46 -0.73 -6.47 -1.00
N PHE A 47 0.43 -5.88 -1.34
CA PHE A 47 1.10 -6.01 -2.63
C PHE A 47 2.36 -6.90 -2.57
N CYS A 48 2.62 -7.55 -1.42
CA CYS A 48 3.72 -8.47 -1.21
C CYS A 48 3.29 -9.92 -1.41
N LYS A 49 4.13 -10.76 -2.02
CA LYS A 49 3.89 -12.21 -2.22
C LYS A 49 3.80 -12.99 -0.91
N HIS A 50 4.37 -12.46 0.18
CA HIS A 50 4.37 -13.11 1.49
C HIS A 50 3.12 -12.81 2.33
N TYR A 51 2.30 -11.84 1.93
CA TYR A 51 1.08 -11.48 2.67
C TYR A 51 -0.05 -12.43 2.30
N GLN A 52 -0.67 -13.04 3.31
CA GLN A 52 -1.89 -13.81 3.19
C GLN A 52 -3.00 -13.09 3.94
N ALA A 53 -4.05 -12.68 3.23
CA ALA A 53 -5.20 -12.01 3.83
C ALA A 53 -6.05 -13.00 4.63
N GLU A 54 -6.46 -12.60 5.82
CA GLU A 54 -7.37 -13.38 6.68
C GLU A 54 -8.72 -12.66 6.86
N ASP A 55 -8.70 -11.33 7.00
CA ASP A 55 -9.89 -10.48 7.12
C ASP A 55 -9.62 -9.11 6.45
N ALA A 56 -10.58 -8.18 6.53
CA ALA A 56 -10.45 -6.82 6.04
C ALA A 56 -9.23 -6.12 6.66
N ASN A 57 -8.21 -5.89 5.84
CA ASN A 57 -6.92 -5.27 6.18
C ASN A 57 -6.05 -6.02 7.21
N ASN A 58 -6.44 -7.24 7.61
CA ASN A 58 -5.68 -8.11 8.50
C ASN A 58 -5.24 -9.38 7.78
N GLY A 59 -4.04 -9.84 8.10
CA GLY A 59 -3.50 -11.07 7.55
C GLY A 59 -2.23 -11.50 8.27
N CYS A 60 -1.49 -12.40 7.64
CA CYS A 60 -0.20 -12.85 8.14
C CYS A 60 0.90 -12.73 7.08
N CYS A 61 2.13 -12.49 7.55
CA CYS A 61 3.34 -12.53 6.77
C CYS A 61 3.96 -13.92 6.86
N THR A 62 4.20 -14.53 5.71
CA THR A 62 4.78 -15.88 5.57
C THR A 62 6.28 -15.89 5.27
N ALA A 63 6.94 -14.73 5.26
CA ALA A 63 8.37 -14.63 5.02
C ALA A 63 9.22 -15.21 6.18
N ALA A 64 8.67 -15.24 7.39
CA ALA A 64 9.35 -15.74 8.57
C ALA A 64 8.58 -16.90 9.23
N SER A 65 9.31 -17.69 10.03
CA SER A 65 8.77 -18.81 10.82
C SER A 65 9.11 -18.60 12.31
N PRO A 66 8.12 -18.53 13.21
CA PRO A 66 6.68 -18.63 12.96
C PRO A 66 6.15 -17.45 12.13
N THR A 67 4.97 -17.61 11.52
CA THR A 67 4.31 -16.51 10.80
C THR A 67 3.95 -15.38 11.77
N PHE A 68 3.92 -14.14 11.26
CA PHE A 68 3.60 -12.95 12.06
C PHE A 68 2.36 -12.27 11.53
N ALA A 69 1.59 -11.62 12.41
CA ALA A 69 0.48 -10.77 12.00
C ALA A 69 0.99 -9.62 11.12
N ALA A 70 0.24 -9.29 10.07
CA ALA A 70 0.53 -8.23 9.13
C ALA A 70 -0.75 -7.48 8.76
N TYR A 71 -0.60 -6.18 8.47
CA TYR A 71 -1.72 -5.35 8.02
C TYR A 71 -1.57 -5.05 6.54
N GLY A 72 -2.61 -5.30 5.74
CA GLY A 72 -2.56 -5.14 4.28
C GLY A 72 -2.09 -3.74 3.84
N ASP A 73 -2.50 -2.69 4.55
CA ASP A 73 -2.13 -1.31 4.25
C ASP A 73 -0.82 -0.82 4.89
N MET A 74 -0.09 -1.69 5.60
CA MET A 74 1.23 -1.34 6.14
C MET A 74 2.20 -1.04 5.00
N ILE A 75 2.84 0.13 5.05
CA ILE A 75 3.87 0.55 4.10
C ILE A 75 5.11 -0.34 4.29
N ALA A 76 5.57 -0.96 3.20
CA ALA A 76 6.61 -1.98 3.20
C ALA A 76 7.91 -1.52 2.52
N ILE A 77 8.15 -0.21 2.38
CA ILE A 77 9.30 0.35 1.65
C ILE A 77 10.66 -0.02 2.27
N THR A 78 10.70 -0.31 3.57
CA THR A 78 11.89 -0.69 4.34
C THR A 78 11.89 -2.18 4.71
N CYS A 79 10.92 -2.96 4.22
CA CYS A 79 10.85 -4.39 4.52
C CYS A 79 11.81 -5.15 3.59
N GLU A 80 12.81 -5.81 4.16
CA GLU A 80 13.82 -6.56 3.41
C GLU A 80 13.24 -7.78 2.68
N ASP A 81 12.17 -8.36 3.22
CA ASP A 81 11.46 -9.49 2.63
C ASP A 81 10.38 -9.08 1.61
N PHE A 82 10.22 -7.78 1.32
CA PHE A 82 9.18 -7.34 0.40
C PHE A 82 9.45 -7.86 -1.02
N THR A 83 8.55 -8.73 -1.50
CA THR A 83 8.56 -9.17 -2.90
C THR A 83 7.24 -8.81 -3.56
N ALA A 84 7.27 -7.87 -4.52
CA ALA A 84 6.09 -7.41 -5.23
C ALA A 84 5.31 -8.54 -5.94
N VAL A 85 3.99 -8.59 -5.77
CA VAL A 85 3.10 -9.39 -6.63
C VAL A 85 3.00 -8.72 -8.01
N HIS A 86 3.12 -9.52 -9.08
CA HIS A 86 2.99 -9.07 -10.47
C HIS A 86 1.55 -8.69 -10.81
#